data_AF-A0A1A8D5I3-F1
#
_entry.id   AF-A0A1A8D5I3-F1
#
_cell.length_a   1.000
_cell.length_b   1.000
_cell.length_c   1.000
_cell.angle_alpha   90.00
_cell.angle_beta   90.00
_cell.angle_gamma   90.00
#
_symmetry.space_group_name_H-M   'P 1'
#
loop_
_entity.id
_entity.type
_entity.pdbx_description
1 polymer ?
#
loop_
_entity_poly.entity_id
_entity_poly.type
_entity_poly.pdbx_seq_one_letter_code
_entity_poly.pdbx_strand_id
1 'polypeptide(L)'
;KNFTMMSLNSNSLSNFDAEWGSCGNPFKGMAFRFLDLSTNGLNAQKTKQFFNAIQGTPIHHLKYGGIIGKGFSHNNTPDPDRSTFQGLGNSLVVTLDLSDNWIFALESGVFSA
;
A
#
# COMPACT_ATOMS: atom_id res chain seq x y z
N LYS A 1 -12.43 11.33 11.79
CA LYS A 1 -13.12 11.75 10.55
C LYS A 1 -13.30 10.52 9.69
N ASN A 2 -14.51 10.25 9.21
CA ASN A 2 -14.81 9.03 8.45
C ASN A 2 -15.15 9.43 7.01
N PHE A 3 -14.42 8.87 6.06
CA PHE A 3 -14.60 9.14 4.65
C PHE A 3 -15.21 7.91 3.98
N THR A 4 -16.29 8.12 3.22
CA THR A 4 -16.88 7.06 2.39
C THR A 4 -15.93 6.69 1.25
N MET A 5 -15.30 7.68 0.65
CA MET A 5 -14.35 7.51 -0.45
C MET A 5 -13.24 8.55 -0.34
N MET A 6 -12.00 8.10 -0.48
CA MET A 6 -10.84 8.95 -0.73
C MET A 6 -10.05 8.33 -1.87
N SER A 7 -9.98 9.02 -3.00
CA SER A 7 -9.11 8.61 -4.11
C SER A 7 -7.89 9.51 -4.15
N LEU A 8 -6.73 8.86 -4.06
CA LEU A 8 -5.42 9.43 -4.33
C LEU A 8 -4.85 8.83 -5.64
N ASN A 9 -5.73 8.33 -6.52
CA ASN A 9 -5.32 7.82 -7.82
C ASN A 9 -4.48 8.84 -8.58
N SER A 10 -3.43 8.39 -9.26
CA SER A 10 -2.57 9.22 -10.12
C SER A 10 -1.86 10.33 -9.36
N ASN A 11 -1.67 10.17 -8.05
CA ASN A 11 -0.81 11.04 -7.25
C ASN A 11 0.57 10.40 -7.10
N SER A 12 1.62 11.17 -7.41
CA SER A 12 3.00 10.71 -7.34
C SER A 12 3.52 10.67 -5.91
N LEU A 13 3.14 9.64 -5.14
CA LEU A 13 3.62 9.44 -3.78
C LEU A 13 5.12 9.04 -3.74
N SER A 14 5.68 8.64 -4.88
CA SER A 14 7.09 8.32 -5.05
C SER A 14 8.04 9.49 -4.81
N ASN A 15 7.60 10.74 -4.99
CA ASN A 15 8.45 11.94 -4.90
C ASN A 15 8.62 12.43 -3.46
N PHE A 16 8.09 11.68 -2.50
CA PHE A 16 8.38 11.91 -1.10
C PHE A 16 9.80 11.39 -0.81
N ASP A 17 10.75 12.33 -0.70
CA ASP A 17 12.16 12.08 -0.37
C ASP A 17 12.38 11.95 1.14
N ALA A 18 11.44 12.42 1.95
CA ALA A 18 11.45 12.20 3.39
C ALA A 18 11.05 10.75 3.71
N GLU A 19 11.69 10.16 4.72
CA GLU A 19 11.28 8.85 5.21
C GLU A 19 9.82 8.92 5.70
N TRP A 20 8.97 8.08 5.11
CA TRP A 20 7.59 7.90 5.57
C TRP A 20 7.60 7.56 7.07
N GLY A 21 6.79 8.27 7.84
CA GLY A 21 6.70 8.10 9.30
C GLY A 21 7.55 9.06 10.14
N SER A 22 8.45 9.84 9.53
CA SER A 22 9.20 10.91 10.23
C SER A 22 8.29 11.97 10.87
N CYS A 23 7.13 12.24 10.27
CA CYS A 23 6.11 13.18 10.76
C CYS A 23 4.90 12.48 11.42
N GLY A 24 5.03 11.18 11.74
CA GLY A 24 3.92 10.35 12.24
C GLY A 24 2.91 9.94 11.16
N ASN A 25 1.77 9.38 11.59
CA ASN A 25 0.75 8.85 10.68
C ASN A 25 -0.04 9.99 10.00
N PRO A 26 0.02 10.15 8.66
CA PRO A 26 -0.65 11.24 7.95
C PRO A 26 -2.18 11.14 7.98
N PHE A 27 -2.72 9.95 8.27
CA PHE A 27 -4.14 9.66 8.41
C PHE A 27 -4.58 9.52 9.87
N LYS A 28 -3.82 10.07 10.82
CA LYS A 28 -4.18 10.02 12.24
C LYS A 28 -5.58 10.61 12.48
N GLY A 29 -6.43 9.83 13.14
CA GLY A 29 -7.82 10.20 13.42
C GLY A 29 -8.75 10.16 12.21
N MET A 30 -8.31 9.54 11.10
CA MET A 30 -9.12 9.31 9.90
C MET A 30 -9.45 7.82 9.75
N ALA A 31 -10.56 7.52 9.06
CA ALA A 31 -10.95 6.19 8.65
C ALA A 31 -11.58 6.23 7.25
N PHE A 32 -11.40 5.16 6.47
CA PHE A 32 -11.81 5.09 5.07
C PHE A 32 -12.68 3.86 4.82
N ARG A 33 -13.86 4.05 4.23
CA ARG A 33 -14.62 2.93 3.68
C ARG A 33 -14.01 2.44 2.37
N PHE A 34 -13.55 3.37 1.53
CA PHE A 34 -12.80 3.07 0.31
C PHE A 34 -11.63 4.03 0.18
N LEU A 35 -10.42 3.49 0.17
CA LEU A 35 -9.18 4.21 -0.10
C LEU A 35 -8.59 3.69 -1.40
N ASP A 36 -8.47 4.58 -2.37
CA ASP A 36 -7.91 4.28 -3.68
C ASP A 36 -6.53 4.90 -3.83
N LEU A 37 -5.52 4.04 -3.87
CA LEU A 37 -4.11 4.35 -4.08
C LEU A 37 -3.64 3.77 -5.42
N SER A 38 -4.49 3.68 -6.45
CA SER A 38 -4.03 3.22 -7.76
C SER A 38 -3.04 4.22 -8.39
N THR A 39 -2.09 3.72 -9.17
CA THR A 39 -1.16 4.58 -9.94
C THR A 39 -0.34 5.53 -9.06
N ASN A 40 0.16 5.05 -7.91
CA ASN A 40 0.83 5.90 -6.90
C ASN A 40 2.36 6.05 -7.08
N GLY A 41 2.97 5.22 -7.95
CA GLY A 41 4.40 5.24 -8.26
C GLY A 41 5.34 4.69 -7.17
N LEU A 42 4.83 4.20 -6.04
CA LEU A 42 5.63 3.60 -4.97
C LEU A 42 6.21 2.27 -5.43
N ASN A 43 7.52 2.09 -5.28
CA ASN A 43 8.17 0.78 -5.43
C ASN A 43 8.00 -0.05 -4.15
N ALA A 44 8.34 -1.34 -4.22
CA ALA A 44 8.17 -2.27 -3.08
C ALA A 44 8.73 -1.78 -1.74
N GLN A 45 9.90 -1.10 -1.73
CA GLN A 45 10.46 -0.55 -0.50
C GLN A 45 9.62 0.62 0.02
N LYS A 46 9.25 1.57 -0.83
CA LYS A 46 8.41 2.71 -0.44
C LYS A 46 6.99 2.28 -0.07
N THR A 47 6.47 1.20 -0.66
CA THR A 47 5.20 0.57 -0.25
C THR A 47 5.25 0.13 1.21
N LYS A 48 6.29 -0.61 1.60
CA LYS A 48 6.51 -1.06 2.99
C LYS A 48 6.54 0.14 3.94
N GLN A 49 7.34 1.14 3.61
CA GLN A 49 7.49 2.36 4.41
C GLN A 49 6.16 3.12 4.54
N PHE A 50 5.42 3.29 3.43
CA PHE A 50 4.14 3.97 3.42
C PHE A 50 3.10 3.25 4.30
N PHE A 51 2.94 1.93 4.15
CA PHE A 51 1.99 1.18 4.97
C PHE A 51 2.36 1.16 6.45
N ASN A 52 3.65 1.13 6.78
CA ASN A 52 4.10 1.30 8.16
C ASN A 52 3.76 2.70 8.71
N ALA A 53 3.90 3.75 7.89
CA ALA A 53 3.56 5.11 8.31
C ALA A 53 2.06 5.29 8.57
N ILE A 54 1.19 4.57 7.85
CA ILE A 54 -0.26 4.61 8.05
C ILE A 54 -0.79 3.49 8.95
N GLN A 55 0.09 2.82 9.70
CA GLN A 55 -0.31 1.73 10.58
C GLN A 55 -1.42 2.16 11.55
N GLY A 56 -2.44 1.29 11.68
CA GLY A 56 -3.59 1.51 12.56
C GLY A 56 -4.67 2.43 12.00
N THR A 57 -4.51 2.93 10.77
CA THR A 57 -5.57 3.66 10.06
C THR A 57 -6.65 2.68 9.60
N PRO A 58 -7.91 2.80 10.04
CA PRO A 58 -8.98 1.91 9.59
C PRO A 58 -9.31 2.14 8.11
N ILE A 59 -9.21 1.08 7.30
CA ILE A 59 -9.47 1.09 5.86
C ILE A 59 -10.29 -0.16 5.54
N HIS A 60 -11.56 -0.03 5.16
CA HIS A 60 -12.39 -1.21 4.85
C HIS A 60 -12.04 -1.82 3.48
N HIS A 61 -11.98 -1.01 2.43
CA HIS A 61 -11.58 -1.40 1.09
C HIS A 61 -10.37 -0.57 0.66
N LEU A 62 -9.26 -1.24 0.37
CA LEU A 62 -8.04 -0.67 -0.17
C LEU A 62 -7.85 -1.12 -1.62
N LYS A 63 -7.83 -0.19 -2.57
CA LYS A 63 -7.31 -0.43 -3.92
C LYS A 63 -5.88 0.08 -3.99
N TYR A 64 -4.94 -0.77 -4.38
CA TYR A 64 -3.52 -0.45 -4.39
C TYR A 64 -2.88 -0.81 -5.73
N GLY A 65 -2.29 0.20 -6.40
CA GLY A 65 -1.54 0.03 -7.64
C GLY A 65 -0.20 0.75 -7.56
N GLY A 66 0.88 0.00 -7.42
CA GLY A 66 2.25 0.50 -7.32
C GLY A 66 3.20 -0.20 -8.29
N ILE A 67 4.48 0.12 -8.18
CA ILE A 67 5.54 -0.57 -8.92
C ILE A 67 5.95 -1.81 -8.10
N ILE A 68 5.06 -2.81 -8.07
CA ILE A 68 5.25 -4.09 -7.36
C ILE A 68 5.02 -5.28 -8.30
N GLY A 69 5.78 -6.35 -8.07
CA GLY A 69 5.77 -7.53 -8.92
C GLY A 69 6.84 -7.47 -10.01
N LYS A 70 7.46 -8.61 -10.28
CA LYS A 70 8.56 -8.72 -11.24
C LYS A 70 8.10 -8.99 -12.69
N GLY A 71 6.82 -9.32 -12.86
CA GLY A 71 6.28 -9.77 -14.14
C GLY A 71 6.91 -11.08 -14.61
N PHE A 72 6.76 -11.39 -15.90
CA PHE A 72 7.10 -12.72 -16.43
C PHE A 72 8.61 -12.98 -16.61
N SER A 73 9.42 -11.97 -16.94
CA SER A 73 10.80 -12.18 -17.42
C SER A 73 11.82 -11.11 -16.99
N HIS A 74 11.51 -10.32 -15.96
CA HIS A 74 12.40 -9.27 -15.46
C HIS A 74 12.55 -9.36 -13.93
N ASN A 75 13.63 -8.81 -13.38
CA ASN A 75 13.91 -8.78 -11.94
C ASN A 75 14.08 -7.34 -11.41
N ASN A 76 13.55 -6.35 -12.13
CA ASN A 76 13.73 -4.93 -11.78
C ASN A 76 12.96 -4.55 -10.49
N THR A 77 11.85 -5.25 -10.23
CA THR A 77 10.89 -4.96 -9.16
C THR A 77 10.53 -6.28 -8.49
N PRO A 78 10.68 -6.42 -7.17
CA PRO A 78 10.39 -7.70 -6.51
C PRO A 78 8.88 -7.96 -6.43
N ASP A 79 8.52 -9.24 -6.37
CA ASP A 79 7.19 -9.67 -5.96
C ASP A 79 6.91 -9.26 -4.50
N PRO A 80 5.65 -9.07 -4.11
CA PRO A 80 5.31 -8.71 -2.74
C PRO A 80 5.60 -9.88 -1.80
N ASP A 81 6.18 -9.55 -0.65
CA ASP A 81 6.58 -10.51 0.39
C ASP A 81 5.81 -10.29 1.70
N ARG A 82 6.10 -11.12 2.71
CA ARG A 82 5.48 -11.03 4.05
C ARG A 82 5.60 -9.66 4.74
N SER A 83 6.53 -8.82 4.32
CA SER A 83 6.74 -7.48 4.87
C SER A 83 6.05 -6.39 4.06
N THR A 84 5.67 -6.65 2.79
CA THR A 84 5.05 -5.66 1.89
C THR A 84 3.81 -5.02 2.48
N PHE A 85 2.92 -5.81 3.08
CA PHE A 85 1.64 -5.34 3.62
C PHE A 85 1.58 -5.37 5.16
N GLN A 86 2.71 -5.62 5.85
CA GLN A 86 2.73 -5.80 7.31
C GLN A 86 2.15 -4.60 8.08
N GLY A 87 2.37 -3.37 7.60
CA GLY A 87 1.81 -2.16 8.21
C GLY A 87 0.28 -2.10 8.22
N LEU A 88 -0.40 -2.95 7.43
CA LEU A 88 -1.86 -3.03 7.38
C LEU A 88 -2.49 -3.96 8.44
N GLY A 89 -1.69 -4.68 9.25
CA GLY A 89 -2.21 -5.70 10.18
C GLY A 89 -3.23 -5.17 11.19
N ASN A 90 -3.12 -3.91 11.59
CA ASN A 90 -4.07 -3.24 12.50
C ASN A 90 -5.03 -2.27 11.77
N SER A 91 -5.12 -2.35 10.44
CA SER A 91 -5.85 -1.39 9.61
C SER A 91 -7.26 -1.85 9.23
N LEU A 92 -7.72 -3.02 9.70
CA LEU A 92 -9.07 -3.55 9.50
C LEU A 92 -9.48 -3.68 8.02
N VAL A 93 -8.53 -4.03 7.15
CA VAL A 93 -8.76 -4.23 5.72
C VAL A 93 -9.60 -5.48 5.48
N VAL A 94 -10.76 -5.29 4.85
CA VAL A 94 -11.69 -6.36 4.46
C VAL A 94 -11.51 -6.72 2.98
N THR A 95 -11.22 -5.73 2.14
CA THR A 95 -10.98 -5.92 0.71
C THR A 95 -9.68 -5.26 0.31
N LEU A 96 -8.78 -6.05 -0.27
CA LEU A 96 -7.53 -5.60 -0.87
C LEU A 96 -7.56 -5.88 -2.38
N ASP A 97 -7.71 -4.83 -3.17
CA ASP A 97 -7.66 -4.89 -4.63
C ASP A 97 -6.24 -4.56 -5.11
N LEU A 98 -5.56 -5.57 -5.68
CA LEU A 98 -4.22 -5.49 -6.26
C LEU A 98 -4.24 -5.57 -7.80
N SER A 99 -5.38 -5.26 -8.43
CA SER A 99 -5.46 -5.16 -9.89
C SER A 99 -4.41 -4.21 -10.46
N ASP A 100 -4.02 -4.45 -11.71
CA ASP A 100 -3.08 -3.63 -12.49
C ASP A 100 -1.62 -3.59 -11.95
N ASN A 101 -1.28 -4.44 -10.97
CA ASN A 101 0.11 -4.71 -10.59
C ASN A 101 0.71 -5.85 -11.43
N TRP A 102 2.05 -5.98 -11.45
CA TRP A 102 2.76 -7.01 -12.21
C TRP A 102 3.23 -8.18 -11.36
N ILE A 103 2.41 -8.58 -10.37
CA ILE A 103 2.73 -9.67 -9.45
C ILE A 103 2.84 -10.99 -10.24
N PHE A 104 4.02 -11.61 -10.18
CA PHE A 104 4.28 -12.90 -10.81
C PHE A 104 4.10 -14.04 -9.82
N ALA A 105 4.61 -13.86 -8.60
CA ALA A 105 4.49 -14.83 -7.53
C ALA A 105 3.94 -14.18 -6.27
N LEU A 106 3.14 -14.94 -5.52
CA LEU A 106 2.77 -14.59 -4.15
C LEU A 106 3.77 -15.29 -3.23
N GLU A 107 4.63 -14.54 -2.56
CA GLU A 107 5.57 -15.12 -1.62
C GLU A 107 4.86 -15.59 -0.35
N SER A 108 5.50 -16.54 0.35
CA SER A 108 4.96 -17.10 1.59
C SER A 108 4.67 -16.00 2.62
N GLY A 109 3.42 -15.95 3.07
CA GLY A 109 2.98 -15.02 4.11
C GLY A 109 2.72 -13.58 3.63
N VAL A 110 2.64 -13.33 2.32
CA VAL A 110 2.34 -11.97 1.78
C VAL A 110 1.07 -11.33 2.38
N PHE A 111 0.09 -12.14 2.82
CA PHE A 111 -1.15 -11.67 3.45
C PHE A 111 -1.29 -12.10 4.92
N SER A 112 -0.18 -12.38 5.62
CA SER A 112 -0.21 -12.79 7.03
C SER A 112 -0.21 -11.62 8.02
N ALA A 113 -0.46 -10.40 7.54
CA ALA A 113 -0.48 -9.19 8.35
C ALA A 113 -1.64 -9.20 9.35
#